data_AF-A0A9E0BTU8-F1
#
_entry.id   AF-A0A9E0BTU8-F1
#
_cell.length_a   1.000
_cell.length_b   1.000
_cell.length_c   1.000
_cell.angle_alpha   90.00
_cell.angle_beta   90.00
_cell.angle_gamma   90.00
#
_symmetry.space_group_name_H-M   'P 1'
#
loop_
_entity.id
_entity.type
_entity.pdbx_description
1 polymer ?
#
loop_
_entity_poly.entity_id
_entity_poly.type
_entity_poly.pdbx_seq_one_letter_code
_entity_poly.pdbx_strand_id
1 'polypeptide(L)'
;AKASGQTMDRNAWRLVGQMHIAETKDKAIEQVRFGLEKWIYYFREIANLPMVPDDFAGDPVEAYLALGSAVVGTPDEAIARIEQLKEESGGFGCYLMMAHNWANWADTQRSYEMIARYVVPHFQQLNVNRKASMDWVRENKTEFTSQTRAAVGARIVSHMMEKGTENISPQIVALIAGAGQPPKE
;
A
#
# COMPACT_ATOMS: atom_id res chain seq x y z
N ALA A 1 27.09 23.65 -0.77
CA ALA A 1 27.69 22.47 -1.43
C ALA A 1 28.76 22.91 -2.43
N LYS A 2 28.43 23.30 -3.67
CA LYS A 2 29.44 23.73 -4.65
C LYS A 2 30.28 24.93 -4.19
N ALA A 3 29.65 25.95 -3.62
CA ALA A 3 30.35 27.13 -3.08
C ALA A 3 31.25 26.82 -1.86
N SER A 4 31.06 25.66 -1.22
CA SER A 4 31.79 25.23 -0.02
C SER A 4 32.67 23.99 -0.27
N GLY A 5 32.86 23.56 -1.53
CA GLY A 5 33.65 22.37 -1.88
C GLY A 5 33.07 21.03 -1.42
N GLN A 6 31.81 20.99 -0.98
CA GLN A 6 31.16 19.78 -0.48
C GLN A 6 30.25 19.14 -1.52
N THR A 7 30.25 17.80 -1.56
CA THR A 7 29.32 17.01 -2.36
C THR A 7 28.10 16.64 -1.51
N MET A 8 26.91 16.90 -2.03
CA MET A 8 25.66 16.60 -1.33
C MET A 8 25.33 15.12 -1.44
N ASP A 9 25.13 14.43 -0.31
CA ASP A 9 24.54 13.09 -0.30
C ASP A 9 23.01 13.18 -0.13
N ARG A 10 22.27 12.74 -1.15
CA ARG A 10 20.79 12.72 -1.11
C ARG A 10 20.24 11.73 -0.09
N ASN A 11 20.99 10.68 0.27
CA ASN A 11 20.57 9.72 1.30
C ASN A 11 20.59 10.34 2.71
N ALA A 12 21.36 11.39 2.93
CA ALA A 12 21.36 12.15 4.18
C ALA A 12 20.17 13.12 4.28
N TRP A 13 19.48 13.42 3.18
CA TRP A 13 18.38 14.36 3.18
C TRP A 13 17.14 13.79 3.87
N ARG A 14 16.46 14.68 4.61
CA ARG A 14 15.18 14.40 5.28
C ARG A 14 14.18 15.42 4.80
N LEU A 15 13.07 14.95 4.24
CA LEU A 15 11.98 15.80 3.81
C LEU A 15 10.85 15.68 4.83
N VAL A 16 10.49 16.79 5.47
CA VAL A 16 9.38 16.84 6.42
C VAL A 16 8.14 17.24 5.65
N GLY A 17 7.05 16.48 5.81
CA GLY A 17 5.78 16.79 5.18
C GLY A 17 4.59 16.48 6.07
N GLN A 18 3.49 17.16 5.80
CA GLN A 18 2.21 16.99 6.49
C GLN A 18 1.40 15.91 5.78
N MET A 19 0.91 14.93 6.52
CA MET A 19 0.23 13.80 5.93
C MET A 19 -0.80 13.20 6.89
N HIS A 20 -2.03 13.07 6.41
CA HIS A 20 -3.08 12.30 7.06
C HIS A 20 -3.84 11.50 6.02
N ILE A 21 -3.94 10.18 6.20
CA ILE A 21 -4.66 9.31 5.25
C ILE A 21 -5.79 8.52 5.91
N ALA A 22 -6.81 8.22 5.13
CA ALA A 22 -7.93 7.37 5.52
C ALA A 22 -8.32 6.43 4.37
N GLU A 23 -9.36 5.61 4.57
CA GLU A 23 -9.86 4.69 3.54
C GLU A 23 -10.39 5.42 2.31
N THR A 24 -10.88 6.66 2.46
CA THR A 24 -11.32 7.53 1.38
C THR A 24 -10.84 8.96 1.61
N LYS A 25 -10.76 9.74 0.52
CA LYS A 25 -10.41 11.16 0.59
C LYS A 25 -11.39 11.95 1.46
N ASP A 26 -12.69 11.75 1.27
CA ASP A 26 -13.72 12.45 2.03
C ASP A 26 -13.59 12.19 3.53
N LYS A 27 -13.32 10.94 3.92
CA LYS A 27 -13.10 10.58 5.32
C LYS A 27 -11.82 11.20 5.88
N ALA A 28 -10.75 11.27 5.10
CA ALA A 28 -9.52 11.94 5.51
C ALA A 28 -9.78 13.44 5.76
N ILE A 29 -10.53 14.10 4.88
CA ILE A 29 -10.94 15.50 5.02
C ILE A 29 -11.81 15.69 6.27
N GLU A 30 -12.81 14.84 6.46
CA GLU A 30 -13.67 14.86 7.66
C GLU A 30 -12.85 14.76 8.95
N GLN A 31 -11.90 13.83 9.01
CA GLN A 31 -11.07 13.60 10.19
C GLN A 31 -10.15 14.79 10.50
N VAL A 32 -9.52 15.42 9.49
CA VAL A 32 -8.58 16.53 9.73
C VAL A 32 -9.28 17.82 10.15
N ARG A 33 -10.58 17.97 9.87
CA ARG A 33 -11.37 19.12 10.34
C ARG A 33 -11.39 19.23 11.87
N PHE A 34 -11.16 18.13 12.59
CA PHE A 34 -11.07 18.13 14.05
C PHE A 34 -10.06 19.16 14.61
N GLY A 35 -8.93 19.36 13.93
CA GLY A 35 -7.84 20.22 14.40
C GLY A 35 -7.27 21.20 13.37
N LEU A 36 -7.48 20.98 12.08
CA LEU A 36 -6.88 21.83 11.03
C LEU A 36 -7.39 23.28 11.09
N GLU A 37 -8.67 23.52 11.38
CA GLU A 37 -9.20 24.89 11.52
C GLU A 37 -8.51 25.65 12.66
N LYS A 38 -8.31 24.99 13.81
CA LYS A 38 -7.59 25.56 14.96
C LYS A 38 -6.12 25.82 14.64
N TRP A 39 -5.52 24.91 13.88
CA TRP A 39 -4.15 25.07 13.39
C TRP A 39 -4.03 26.31 12.50
N ILE A 40 -4.90 26.45 11.50
CA ILE A 40 -4.93 27.63 10.61
C ILE A 40 -5.14 28.92 11.41
N TYR A 41 -6.10 28.93 12.34
CA TYR A 41 -6.34 30.07 13.24
C TYR A 41 -5.10 30.44 14.04
N TYR A 42 -4.45 29.46 14.70
CA TYR A 42 -3.26 29.71 15.51
C TYR A 42 -2.13 30.32 14.67
N PHE A 43 -1.84 29.76 13.49
CA PHE A 43 -0.76 30.27 12.66
C PHE A 43 -1.04 31.67 12.12
N ARG A 44 -2.30 31.97 11.78
CA ARG A 44 -2.71 33.31 11.33
C ARG A 44 -2.67 34.34 12.46
N GLU A 45 -3.37 34.10 13.55
CA GLU A 45 -3.63 35.11 14.58
C GLU A 45 -2.54 35.21 15.66
N ILE A 46 -1.84 34.11 15.93
CA ILE A 46 -0.87 34.03 17.04
C ILE A 46 0.56 34.02 16.52
N ALA A 47 0.84 33.19 15.52
CA ALA A 47 2.19 33.05 14.97
C ALA A 47 2.52 34.08 13.87
N ASN A 48 1.53 34.84 13.37
CA ASN A 48 1.68 35.79 12.25
C ASN A 48 2.33 35.15 11.01
N LEU A 49 2.01 33.89 10.75
CA LEU A 49 2.44 33.12 9.58
C LEU A 49 1.18 32.73 8.80
N PRO A 50 0.70 33.61 7.90
CA PRO A 50 -0.54 33.35 7.16
C PRO A 50 -0.34 32.13 6.25
N MET A 51 -0.93 31.01 6.68
CA MET A 51 -0.87 29.73 5.96
C MET A 51 -1.84 29.69 4.77
N VAL A 52 -2.89 30.50 4.80
CA VAL A 52 -3.92 30.64 3.77
C VAL A 52 -4.03 32.14 3.45
N PRO A 53 -4.27 32.54 2.18
CA PRO A 53 -4.47 33.94 1.83
C PRO A 53 -5.61 34.60 2.65
N ASP A 54 -5.39 35.84 3.09
CA ASP A 54 -6.36 36.58 3.92
C ASP A 54 -7.65 36.94 3.16
N ASP A 55 -7.58 37.02 1.84
CA ASP A 55 -8.70 37.31 0.93
C ASP A 55 -9.49 36.06 0.51
N PHE A 56 -9.16 34.88 1.05
CA PHE A 56 -9.88 33.67 0.73
C PHE A 56 -11.31 33.71 1.28
N ALA A 57 -12.28 33.82 0.39
CA ALA A 57 -13.69 33.67 0.70
C ALA A 57 -14.08 32.18 0.62
N GLY A 58 -14.38 31.55 1.77
CA GLY A 58 -14.87 30.18 1.81
C GLY A 58 -14.39 29.39 3.02
N ASP A 59 -14.32 28.06 2.86
CA ASP A 59 -13.85 27.13 3.88
C ASP A 59 -12.31 27.15 3.99
N PRO A 60 -11.74 27.54 5.15
CA PRO A 60 -10.29 27.62 5.33
C PRO A 60 -9.60 26.25 5.21
N VAL A 61 -10.28 25.15 5.52
CA VAL A 61 -9.73 23.80 5.37
C VAL A 61 -9.53 23.49 3.90
N GLU A 62 -10.54 23.70 3.07
CA GLU A 62 -10.44 23.46 1.63
C GLU A 62 -9.39 24.37 0.99
N ALA A 63 -9.31 25.64 1.43
CA ALA A 63 -8.28 26.58 1.01
C ALA A 63 -6.87 26.04 1.28
N TYR A 64 -6.64 25.55 2.50
CA TYR A 64 -5.37 25.01 2.91
C TYR A 64 -4.98 23.76 2.12
N LEU A 65 -5.94 22.84 1.91
CA LEU A 65 -5.71 21.63 1.14
C LEU A 65 -5.42 21.93 -0.34
N ALA A 66 -6.04 22.97 -0.90
CA ALA A 66 -5.81 23.41 -2.28
C ALA A 66 -4.38 23.91 -2.53
N LEU A 67 -3.62 24.30 -1.49
CA LEU A 67 -2.22 24.71 -1.62
C LEU A 67 -1.29 23.54 -1.99
N GLY A 68 -1.70 22.29 -1.78
CA GLY A 68 -0.90 21.10 -2.10
C GLY A 68 0.33 20.90 -1.20
N SER A 69 0.46 21.66 -0.11
CA SER A 69 1.53 21.53 0.88
C SER A 69 1.32 20.35 1.84
N ALA A 70 0.07 19.89 2.00
CA ALA A 70 -0.31 18.76 2.82
C ALA A 70 -0.91 17.63 1.98
N VAL A 71 -0.66 16.40 2.41
CA VAL A 71 -1.31 15.21 1.85
C VAL A 71 -2.47 14.82 2.76
N VAL A 72 -3.70 15.05 2.30
CA VAL A 72 -4.91 14.57 2.98
C VAL A 72 -5.72 13.75 1.98
N GLY A 73 -5.79 12.44 2.20
CA GLY A 73 -6.37 11.55 1.18
C GLY A 73 -6.21 10.06 1.46
N THR A 74 -5.99 9.31 0.40
CA THR A 74 -5.85 7.85 0.42
C THR A 74 -4.38 7.40 0.47
N PRO A 75 -4.08 6.12 0.79
CA PRO A 75 -2.72 5.58 0.68
C PRO A 75 -2.10 5.76 -0.71
N ASP A 76 -2.88 5.62 -1.77
CA ASP A 76 -2.40 5.74 -3.16
C ASP A 76 -2.01 7.20 -3.48
N GLU A 77 -2.80 8.17 -3.04
CA GLU A 77 -2.46 9.60 -3.17
C GLU A 77 -1.20 9.96 -2.38
N ALA A 78 -1.00 9.36 -1.20
CA ALA A 78 0.23 9.54 -0.43
C ALA A 78 1.46 8.96 -1.14
N ILE A 79 1.35 7.77 -1.74
CA ILE A 79 2.42 7.18 -2.57
C ILE A 79 2.73 8.10 -3.75
N ALA A 80 1.70 8.53 -4.49
CA ALA A 80 1.87 9.40 -5.64
C ALA A 80 2.59 10.71 -5.28
N ARG A 81 2.22 11.33 -4.15
CA ARG A 81 2.88 12.56 -3.70
C ARG A 81 4.34 12.33 -3.28
N ILE A 82 4.64 11.25 -2.57
CA ILE A 82 6.02 10.96 -2.15
C ILE A 82 6.91 10.64 -3.37
N GLU A 83 6.41 9.92 -4.37
CA GLU A 83 7.12 9.70 -5.64
C GLU A 83 7.38 11.02 -6.38
N GLN A 84 6.38 11.90 -6.47
CA GLN A 84 6.54 13.22 -7.07
C GLN A 84 7.61 14.04 -6.33
N LEU A 85 7.58 14.08 -5.00
CA LEU A 85 8.59 14.78 -4.20
C LEU A 85 10.00 14.21 -4.40
N LYS A 86 10.10 12.89 -4.58
CA LYS A 86 11.38 12.21 -4.84
C LYS A 86 11.92 12.61 -6.22
N GLU A 87 11.06 12.69 -7.23
CA GLU A 87 11.41 13.16 -8.57
C GLU A 87 11.85 14.63 -8.56
N GLU A 88 11.03 15.52 -7.99
CA GLU A 88 11.29 16.97 -7.92
C GLU A 88 12.57 17.32 -7.15
N SER A 89 12.86 16.59 -6.07
CA SER A 89 14.07 16.81 -5.25
C SER A 89 15.34 16.16 -5.81
N GLY A 90 15.21 15.27 -6.80
CA GLY A 90 16.30 14.40 -7.24
C GLY A 90 16.68 13.34 -6.19
N GLY A 91 15.75 13.01 -5.29
CA GLY A 91 15.88 11.99 -4.25
C GLY A 91 16.13 12.53 -2.83
N PHE A 92 15.60 11.80 -1.85
CA PHE A 92 15.88 11.98 -0.43
C PHE A 92 15.93 10.62 0.28
N GLY A 93 16.67 10.53 1.39
CA GLY A 93 16.84 9.27 2.12
C GLY A 93 15.70 8.94 3.08
N CYS A 94 14.95 9.94 3.56
CA CYS A 94 13.79 9.67 4.42
C CYS A 94 12.75 10.79 4.38
N TYR A 95 11.49 10.38 4.35
CA TYR A 95 10.33 11.24 4.56
C TYR A 95 9.94 11.20 6.04
N LEU A 96 9.78 12.37 6.65
CA LEU A 96 9.37 12.54 8.04
C LEU A 96 7.96 13.11 8.07
N MET A 97 7.06 12.40 8.72
CA MET A 97 5.69 12.88 8.93
C MET A 97 5.69 13.88 10.08
N MET A 98 5.26 15.11 9.80
CA MET A 98 5.09 16.13 10.82
C MET A 98 3.87 15.81 11.68
N ALA A 99 4.04 15.73 13.00
CA ALA A 99 2.90 15.64 13.91
C ALA A 99 2.16 17.00 13.94
N HIS A 100 0.90 17.01 13.53
CA HIS A 100 0.11 18.24 13.35
C HIS A 100 -1.20 18.27 14.16
N ASN A 101 -1.59 17.16 14.80
CA ASN A 101 -2.79 17.04 15.65
C ASN A 101 -4.10 17.46 14.95
N TRP A 102 -4.25 17.14 13.65
CA TRP A 102 -5.46 17.51 12.90
C TRP A 102 -6.63 16.55 13.08
N ALA A 103 -6.37 15.30 13.43
CA ALA A 103 -7.41 14.31 13.70
C ALA A 103 -7.43 13.94 15.19
N ASN A 104 -8.52 13.29 15.63
CA ASN A 104 -8.53 12.70 16.98
C ASN A 104 -7.48 11.57 17.09
N TRP A 105 -7.23 11.10 18.31
CA TRP A 105 -6.18 10.11 18.56
C TRP A 105 -6.38 8.79 17.82
N ALA A 106 -7.61 8.27 17.80
CA ALA A 106 -7.92 6.99 17.17
C ALA A 106 -7.68 7.06 15.65
N ASP A 107 -8.14 8.14 15.01
CA ASP A 107 -7.96 8.37 13.59
C ASP A 107 -6.49 8.65 13.23
N THR A 108 -5.75 9.34 14.09
CA THR A 108 -4.30 9.55 13.92
C THR A 108 -3.55 8.22 13.94
N GLN A 109 -3.85 7.35 14.92
CA GLN A 109 -3.25 6.02 14.98
C GLN A 109 -3.60 5.18 13.75
N ARG A 110 -4.85 5.24 13.31
CA ARG A 110 -5.32 4.52 12.13
C ARG A 110 -4.61 4.99 10.86
N SER A 111 -4.44 6.29 10.69
CA SER A 111 -3.66 6.88 9.60
C SER A 111 -2.22 6.35 9.59
N TYR A 112 -1.54 6.36 10.74
CA TYR A 112 -0.18 5.81 10.85
C TYR A 112 -0.11 4.30 10.57
N GLU A 113 -1.09 3.52 11.03
CA GLU A 113 -1.20 2.10 10.72
C GLU A 113 -1.31 1.89 9.19
N MET A 114 -2.18 2.65 8.53
CA MET A 114 -2.36 2.58 7.08
C MET A 114 -1.08 2.98 6.32
N ILE A 115 -0.39 4.03 6.76
CA ILE A 115 0.89 4.44 6.17
C ILE A 115 1.92 3.33 6.30
N ALA A 116 2.05 2.74 7.49
CA ALA A 116 2.99 1.64 7.74
C ALA A 116 2.65 0.38 6.91
N ARG A 117 1.37 0.09 6.68
CA ARG A 117 0.93 -1.10 5.93
C ARG A 117 0.97 -0.94 4.42
N TYR A 118 0.63 0.23 3.91
CA TYR A 118 0.36 0.43 2.48
C TYR A 118 1.39 1.33 1.80
N VAL A 119 1.90 2.36 2.49
CA VAL A 119 2.81 3.34 1.90
C VAL A 119 4.27 2.92 2.10
N VAL A 120 4.68 2.61 3.33
CA VAL A 120 6.08 2.23 3.63
C VAL A 120 6.59 1.05 2.78
N PRO A 121 5.82 -0.05 2.61
CA PRO A 121 6.32 -1.20 1.85
C PRO A 121 6.50 -0.94 0.35
N HIS A 122 5.81 0.08 -0.20
CA HIS A 122 6.00 0.50 -1.58
C HIS A 122 7.41 1.05 -1.79
N PHE A 123 7.84 1.96 -0.91
CA PHE A 123 9.16 2.60 -1.02
C PHE A 123 10.32 1.72 -0.55
N GLN A 124 10.09 0.90 0.47
CA GLN A 124 11.13 0.02 1.05
C GLN A 124 11.28 -1.31 0.30
N GLN A 125 10.53 -1.50 -0.80
CA GLN A 125 10.58 -2.71 -1.64
C GLN A 125 10.35 -4.02 -0.86
N LEU A 126 9.69 -3.98 0.30
CA LEU A 126 9.56 -5.13 1.21
C LEU A 126 8.77 -6.30 0.61
N ASN A 127 8.02 -6.05 -0.46
CA ASN A 127 7.12 -7.03 -1.08
C ASN A 127 7.50 -7.40 -2.52
N VAL A 128 8.63 -6.92 -3.06
CA VAL A 128 8.99 -7.16 -4.47
C VAL A 128 9.10 -8.65 -4.80
N ASN A 129 9.80 -9.42 -3.96
CA ASN A 129 9.97 -10.86 -4.16
C ASN A 129 8.65 -11.62 -3.99
N ARG A 130 7.80 -11.18 -3.06
CA ARG A 130 6.48 -11.78 -2.85
C ARG A 130 5.56 -11.54 -4.05
N LYS A 131 5.54 -10.32 -4.61
CA LYS A 131 4.78 -10.01 -5.82
C LYS A 131 5.28 -10.86 -6.99
N ALA A 132 6.59 -10.85 -7.25
CA ALA A 132 7.20 -11.66 -8.32
C ALA A 132 6.87 -13.15 -8.19
N SER A 133 6.94 -13.71 -6.97
CA SER A 133 6.57 -15.11 -6.73
C SER A 133 5.09 -15.39 -6.98
N MET A 134 4.19 -14.53 -6.49
CA MET A 134 2.76 -14.70 -6.73
C MET A 134 2.40 -14.59 -8.21
N ASP A 135 3.02 -13.66 -8.93
CA ASP A 135 2.78 -13.45 -10.35
C ASP A 135 3.29 -14.66 -11.16
N TRP A 136 4.48 -15.18 -10.85
CA TRP A 136 5.00 -16.41 -11.44
C TRP A 136 4.07 -17.61 -11.22
N VAL A 137 3.56 -17.79 -9.99
CA VAL A 137 2.59 -18.86 -9.71
C VAL A 137 1.28 -18.66 -10.47
N ARG A 138 0.82 -17.43 -10.59
CA ARG A 138 -0.40 -17.10 -11.33
C ARG A 138 -0.26 -17.39 -12.83
N GLU A 139 0.87 -16.99 -13.42
CA GLU A 139 1.18 -17.19 -14.84
C GLU A 139 1.33 -18.68 -15.18
N ASN A 140 1.92 -19.47 -14.29
CA ASN A 140 2.15 -20.91 -14.49
C ASN A 140 1.05 -21.80 -13.88
N LYS A 141 -0.10 -21.20 -13.50
CA LYS A 141 -1.19 -21.89 -12.79
C LYS A 141 -1.63 -23.17 -13.50
N THR A 142 -1.76 -23.16 -14.82
CA THR A 142 -2.22 -24.31 -15.60
C THR A 142 -1.25 -25.49 -15.48
N GLU A 143 0.05 -25.21 -15.62
CA GLU A 143 1.09 -26.23 -15.49
C GLU A 143 1.12 -26.80 -14.08
N PHE A 144 1.17 -25.94 -13.05
CA PHE A 144 1.19 -26.41 -11.65
C PHE A 144 -0.06 -27.18 -11.26
N THR A 145 -1.23 -26.79 -11.78
CA THR A 145 -2.47 -27.54 -11.58
C THR A 145 -2.40 -28.90 -12.26
N SER A 146 -1.85 -28.97 -13.48
CA SER A 146 -1.67 -30.23 -14.21
C SER A 146 -0.72 -31.18 -13.48
N GLN A 147 0.46 -30.69 -13.08
CA GLN A 147 1.45 -31.46 -12.33
C GLN A 147 0.90 -31.94 -10.98
N THR A 148 0.16 -31.08 -10.27
CA THR A 148 -0.48 -31.45 -9.00
C THR A 148 -1.52 -32.55 -9.21
N ARG A 149 -2.38 -32.43 -10.22
CA ARG A 149 -3.37 -33.47 -10.55
C ARG A 149 -2.70 -34.79 -10.90
N ALA A 150 -1.65 -34.76 -11.72
CA ALA A 150 -0.90 -35.95 -12.10
C ALA A 150 -0.25 -36.63 -10.88
N ALA A 151 0.42 -35.87 -10.00
CA ALA A 151 1.07 -36.39 -8.81
C ALA A 151 0.06 -36.99 -7.81
N VAL A 152 -1.07 -36.31 -7.59
CA VAL A 152 -2.16 -36.82 -6.74
C VAL A 152 -2.74 -38.11 -7.33
N GLY A 153 -3.03 -38.13 -8.64
CA GLY A 153 -3.52 -39.32 -9.33
C GLY A 153 -2.56 -40.50 -9.19
N ALA A 154 -1.26 -40.30 -9.42
CA ALA A 154 -0.25 -41.33 -9.26
C ALA A 154 -0.20 -41.90 -7.83
N ARG A 155 -0.27 -41.05 -6.79
CA ARG A 155 -0.30 -41.51 -5.40
C ARG A 155 -1.56 -42.30 -5.05
N ILE A 156 -2.72 -41.91 -5.59
CA ILE A 156 -3.95 -42.68 -5.38
C ILE A 156 -3.84 -44.05 -6.03
N VAL A 157 -3.32 -44.15 -7.26
CA VAL A 157 -3.08 -45.43 -7.94
C VAL A 157 -2.14 -46.32 -7.13
N SER A 158 -0.99 -45.80 -6.67
CA SER A 158 -0.08 -46.58 -5.81
C SER A 158 -0.76 -47.08 -4.54
N HIS A 159 -1.57 -46.23 -3.89
CA HIS A 159 -2.31 -46.63 -2.68
C HIS A 159 -3.33 -47.74 -2.96
N MET A 160 -4.06 -47.67 -4.08
CA MET A 160 -5.00 -48.72 -4.51
C MET A 160 -4.29 -50.06 -4.72
N MET A 161 -3.08 -50.05 -5.29
CA MET A 161 -2.29 -51.27 -5.52
C MET A 161 -1.76 -51.86 -4.22
N GLU A 162 -1.35 -51.03 -3.26
CA GLU A 162 -0.76 -51.48 -1.99
C GLU A 162 -1.80 -51.91 -0.94
N LYS A 163 -2.94 -51.22 -0.88
CA LYS A 163 -3.92 -51.31 0.22
C LYS A 163 -5.34 -51.66 -0.24
N GLY A 164 -5.56 -51.82 -1.54
CA GLY A 164 -6.90 -52.00 -2.10
C GLY A 164 -7.71 -50.71 -2.12
N THR A 165 -8.98 -50.82 -2.51
CA THR A 165 -9.87 -49.66 -2.73
C THR A 165 -10.84 -49.39 -1.60
N GLU A 166 -10.81 -50.20 -0.54
CA GLU A 166 -11.85 -50.23 0.52
C GLU A 166 -11.97 -48.90 1.28
N ASN A 167 -10.87 -48.16 1.42
CA ASN A 167 -10.81 -46.88 2.15
C ASN A 167 -10.83 -45.64 1.24
N ILE A 168 -11.13 -45.81 -0.06
CA ILE A 168 -11.14 -44.69 -1.02
C ILE A 168 -12.57 -44.37 -1.42
N SER A 169 -12.91 -43.09 -1.46
CA SER A 169 -14.23 -42.63 -1.92
C SER A 169 -14.55 -43.19 -3.32
N PRO A 170 -15.75 -43.76 -3.54
CA PRO A 170 -16.15 -44.31 -4.84
C PRO A 170 -16.05 -43.31 -6.00
N GLN A 171 -16.25 -42.01 -5.72
CA GLN A 171 -16.14 -40.95 -6.73
C GLN A 171 -14.71 -40.77 -7.24
N ILE A 172 -13.71 -40.94 -6.36
CA ILE A 172 -12.29 -40.84 -6.72
C ILE A 172 -11.86 -42.08 -7.52
N VAL A 173 -12.33 -43.25 -7.11
CA VAL A 173 -12.08 -44.52 -7.84
C VAL A 173 -12.64 -44.44 -9.26
N ALA A 174 -13.86 -43.94 -9.42
CA ALA A 174 -14.49 -43.75 -10.73
C ALA A 174 -13.77 -42.71 -11.60
N LEU A 175 -13.31 -41.60 -11.02
CA LEU A 175 -12.57 -40.56 -11.73
C LEU A 175 -11.24 -41.09 -12.31
N ILE A 176 -10.51 -41.91 -11.54
CA ILE A 176 -9.23 -42.49 -11.98
C ILE A 176 -9.42 -43.60 -13.00
N ALA A 177 -10.42 -44.48 -12.80
CA ALA A 177 -10.76 -45.51 -13.77
C ALA A 177 -11.26 -44.91 -15.11
N GLY A 178 -11.98 -43.79 -15.05
CA GLY A 178 -12.48 -43.06 -16.22
C GLY A 178 -11.39 -42.28 -16.98
N ALA A 179 -10.34 -41.80 -16.30
CA ALA A 179 -9.22 -41.10 -16.94
C ALA A 179 -8.28 -42.02 -17.74
N GLY A 180 -8.42 -43.35 -17.60
CA GLY A 180 -7.66 -44.35 -18.35
C GLY A 180 -8.28 -44.79 -19.68
N GLN A 181 -9.47 -44.30 -20.05
CA GLN A 181 -10.07 -44.58 -21.36
C GLN A 181 -9.64 -43.52 -22.38
N PRO A 182 -9.06 -43.91 -23.53
CA PRO A 182 -8.70 -42.96 -24.59
C PRO A 182 -9.97 -42.24 -25.10
N PRO A 183 -9.84 -41.03 -25.68
CA PRO A 183 -10.98 -40.32 -26.24
C PRO A 183 -11.69 -41.23 -27.23
N LYS A 184 -13.00 -41.44 -27.05
CA LYS A 184 -13.82 -42.15 -28.04
C LYS A 184 -13.84 -41.31 -29.32
N GLU A 185 -13.45 -41.96 -30.41
CA GLU A 185 -13.46 -41.44 -31.80
C GLU A 185 -14.80 -40.81 -32.21
#